data_AF-A0A1H3C5X9-F1
#
_entry.id   AF-A0A1H3C5X9-F1
#
_cell.length_a   1.000
_cell.length_b   1.000
_cell.length_c   1.000
_cell.angle_alpha   90.00
_cell.angle_beta   90.00
_cell.angle_gamma   90.00
#
_symmetry.space_group_name_H-M   'P 1'
#
loop_
_entity.id
_entity.type
_entity.pdbx_description
1 polymer ?
#
loop_
_entity_poly.entity_id
_entity_poly.type
_entity_poly.pdbx_seq_one_letter_code
_entity_poly.pdbx_strand_id
1 'polypeptide(L)'
;MTQQLIFLILGISLVTMIPRWIPVWIVDRFTPSSWVKDWLDNVPYAALGAMIFPGILSVQKGQPFIGLIGGIVAVGIAYFRLHILFVIPGAILTVLLLKNFL
;
A
#
# COMPACT_ATOMS: atom_id res chain seq x y z
N MET A 1 -4.04 -18.51 -31.81
CA MET A 1 -4.47 -18.24 -30.42
C MET A 1 -3.50 -18.84 -29.40
N THR A 2 -3.30 -20.16 -29.31
CA THR A 2 -2.40 -20.79 -28.32
C THR A 2 -0.91 -20.46 -28.50
N GLN A 3 -0.41 -20.44 -29.73
CA GLN A 3 0.99 -20.08 -30.05
C GLN A 3 1.34 -18.65 -29.59
N GLN A 4 0.46 -17.68 -29.83
CA GLN A 4 0.65 -16.28 -29.40
C GLN A 4 0.69 -16.16 -27.87
N LEU A 5 -0.11 -16.95 -27.16
CA LEU A 5 -0.11 -17.00 -25.70
C LEU A 5 1.24 -17.48 -25.15
N ILE A 6 1.85 -18.49 -25.78
CA ILE A 6 3.16 -19.03 -25.37
C ILE A 6 4.25 -17.97 -25.57
N PHE A 7 4.28 -17.29 -26.72
CA PHE A 7 5.23 -16.19 -26.96
C PHE A 7 5.02 -15.02 -26.00
N LEU A 8 3.77 -14.69 -25.65
CA LEU A 8 3.43 -13.66 -24.67
C LEU A 8 3.95 -14.03 -23.28
N ILE A 9 3.70 -15.26 -22.82
CA ILE A 9 4.17 -15.75 -21.51
C ILE A 9 5.69 -15.75 -21.46
N LEU A 10 6.36 -16.21 -22.52
CA LEU A 10 7.83 -16.17 -22.61
C LEU A 10 8.37 -14.74 -22.58
N GLY A 11 7.74 -13.83 -23.32
CA GLY A 11 8.11 -12.41 -23.35
C GLY A 11 7.96 -11.74 -21.99
N ILE A 12 6.81 -11.90 -21.33
CA ILE A 12 6.57 -11.32 -19.99
C ILE A 12 7.52 -11.94 -18.98
N SER A 13 7.69 -13.28 -18.99
CA SER A 13 8.60 -13.98 -18.10
C SER A 13 10.03 -13.43 -18.19
N LEU A 14 10.58 -13.30 -19.41
CA LEU A 14 11.90 -12.72 -19.64
C LEU A 14 12.01 -11.28 -19.10
N VAL A 15 11.05 -10.42 -19.45
CA VAL A 15 11.06 -9.00 -19.05
C VAL A 15 10.90 -8.85 -17.54
N THR A 16 10.19 -9.75 -16.85
CA THR A 16 10.03 -9.66 -15.38
C THR A 16 11.20 -10.31 -14.64
N MET A 17 11.83 -11.33 -15.22
CA MET A 17 12.93 -12.05 -14.58
C MET A 17 14.21 -11.22 -14.55
N ILE A 18 14.48 -10.42 -15.59
CA ILE A 18 15.65 -9.54 -15.67
C ILE A 18 15.70 -8.55 -14.48
N PRO A 19 14.69 -7.69 -14.22
CA PRO A 19 14.69 -6.80 -13.06
C PRO A 19 14.67 -7.52 -11.71
N ARG A 20 14.22 -8.79 -11.65
CA ARG A 20 14.16 -9.56 -10.40
C ARG A 20 15.52 -10.17 -10.05
N TRP A 21 16.32 -10.54 -11.05
CA TRP A 21 17.65 -11.13 -10.86
C TRP A 21 18.73 -10.06 -10.67
N ILE A 22 18.59 -8.89 -11.30
CA ILE A 22 19.52 -7.76 -11.17
C ILE A 22 19.78 -7.39 -9.68
N PRO A 23 18.76 -7.18 -8.81
CA PRO A 23 18.96 -6.87 -7.41
C PRO A 23 19.73 -7.96 -6.67
N VAL A 24 19.45 -9.23 -6.95
CA VAL A 24 20.11 -10.37 -6.26
C VAL A 24 21.62 -10.34 -6.47
N TRP A 25 22.10 -9.91 -7.64
CA TRP A 25 23.54 -9.86 -7.95
C TRP A 25 24.23 -8.55 -7.54
N ILE A 26 23.48 -7.45 -7.42
CA ILE A 26 24.03 -6.11 -7.21
C ILE A 26 23.90 -5.64 -5.76
N VAL A 27 22.82 -6.00 -5.06
CA VAL A 27 22.51 -5.49 -3.72
C VAL A 27 23.58 -5.89 -2.70
N ASP A 28 24.08 -7.12 -2.75
CA ASP A 28 25.12 -7.60 -1.83
C ASP A 28 26.46 -6.87 -1.99
N ARG A 29 26.71 -6.25 -3.16
CA ARG A 29 27.94 -5.50 -3.44
C ARG A 29 27.81 -4.01 -3.24
N PHE A 30 26.60 -3.51 -3.01
CA PHE A 30 26.34 -2.10 -2.75
C PHE A 30 26.15 -1.92 -1.26
N THR A 31 27.13 -1.33 -0.58
CA THR A 31 26.98 -0.89 0.82
C THR A 31 26.65 0.60 0.83
N PRO A 32 25.36 0.98 0.81
CA PRO A 32 24.99 2.38 0.97
C PRO A 32 25.52 2.92 2.30
N SER A 33 25.83 4.23 2.34
CA SER A 33 26.17 4.89 3.60
C SER A 33 25.02 4.76 4.60
N SER A 34 25.31 4.86 5.89
CA SER A 34 24.31 4.73 6.96
C SER A 34 23.08 5.60 6.72
N TRP A 35 23.27 6.86 6.31
CA TRP A 35 22.17 7.77 5.99
C TRP A 35 21.28 7.27 4.84
N VAL A 36 21.89 6.70 3.78
CA VAL A 36 21.13 6.18 2.64
C VAL A 36 20.36 4.92 3.02
N LYS A 37 20.92 4.05 3.86
CA LYS A 37 20.22 2.87 4.39
C LYS A 37 18.97 3.28 5.18
N ASP A 38 19.15 4.17 6.15
CA ASP A 38 18.05 4.65 6.99
C ASP A 38 16.99 5.37 6.14
N TRP A 39 17.38 6.11 5.11
CA TRP A 39 16.44 6.73 4.18
C TRP A 39 15.68 5.68 3.36
N LEU A 40 16.36 4.69 2.76
CA LEU A 40 15.75 3.62 1.96
C LEU A 40 14.74 2.81 2.79
N ASP A 41 15.06 2.50 4.04
CA ASP A 41 14.17 1.73 4.92
C ASP A 41 12.86 2.49 5.22
N ASN A 42 12.88 3.82 5.16
CA ASN A 42 11.70 4.66 5.34
C ASN A 42 10.88 4.87 4.05
N VAL A 43 11.44 4.60 2.86
CA VAL A 43 10.74 4.77 1.57
C VAL A 43 9.46 3.93 1.48
N PRO A 44 9.45 2.62 1.82
CA PRO A 44 8.23 1.81 1.77
C PRO A 44 7.11 2.36 2.65
N TYR A 45 7.44 2.83 3.86
CA TYR A 45 6.46 3.41 4.79
C TYR A 45 5.89 4.72 4.25
N ALA A 46 6.72 5.58 3.68
CA ALA A 46 6.28 6.80 3.01
C ALA A 46 5.38 6.50 1.80
N ALA A 47 5.74 5.50 0.99
CA ALA A 47 4.95 5.06 -0.16
C ALA A 47 3.58 4.50 0.27
N LEU A 48 3.53 3.65 1.30
CA LEU A 48 2.27 3.15 1.87
C LEU A 48 1.39 4.30 2.35
N GLY A 49 1.95 5.26 3.10
CA GLY A 49 1.22 6.45 3.54
C GLY A 49 0.68 7.28 2.37
N ALA A 50 1.53 7.53 1.36
CA ALA A 50 1.18 8.29 0.16
C ALA A 50 0.11 7.60 -0.70
N MET A 51 0.00 6.26 -0.67
CA MET A 51 -1.06 5.51 -1.36
C MET A 51 -2.35 5.41 -0.54
N ILE A 52 -2.25 5.23 0.78
CA ILE A 52 -3.40 5.05 1.67
C ILE A 52 -4.15 6.37 1.87
N PHE A 53 -3.44 7.48 2.08
CA PHE A 53 -4.05 8.78 2.35
C PHE A 53 -5.05 9.25 1.28
N PRO A 54 -4.72 9.26 -0.03
CA PRO A 54 -5.70 9.57 -1.07
C PRO A 54 -6.82 8.51 -1.14
N GLY A 55 -6.52 7.24 -0.86
CA GLY A 55 -7.51 6.17 -0.76
C GLY A 55 -8.61 6.49 0.26
N ILE A 56 -8.24 6.97 1.45
CA ILE A 56 -9.16 7.37 2.52
C ILE A 56 -10.02 8.56 2.09
N LEU A 57 -9.43 9.59 1.47
CA LEU A 57 -10.16 10.80 1.07
C LEU A 57 -11.13 10.55 -0.10
N SER A 58 -10.86 9.53 -0.92
CA SER A 58 -11.65 9.20 -2.12
C SER A 58 -12.87 8.31 -1.86
N VAL A 59 -13.15 7.94 -0.60
CA VAL A 59 -14.24 7.02 -0.23
C VAL A 59 -15.62 7.52 -0.66
N GLN A 60 -15.90 8.82 -0.53
CA GLN A 60 -17.17 9.43 -0.93
C GLN A 60 -16.91 10.70 -1.75
N LYS A 61 -17.33 10.70 -3.01
CA LYS A 61 -17.21 11.87 -3.90
C LYS A 61 -18.01 13.05 -3.33
N GLY A 62 -17.34 14.17 -3.12
CA GLY A 62 -17.94 15.42 -2.61
C GLY A 62 -17.91 15.58 -1.09
N GLN A 63 -17.55 14.56 -0.31
CA GLN A 63 -17.49 14.64 1.16
C GLN A 63 -16.26 13.89 1.73
N PRO A 64 -15.03 14.43 1.55
CA PRO A 64 -13.80 13.79 2.01
C PRO A 64 -13.72 13.65 3.55
N PHE A 65 -14.49 14.45 4.29
CA PHE A 65 -14.56 14.40 5.76
C PHE A 65 -15.02 13.03 6.29
N ILE A 66 -15.93 12.34 5.60
CA ILE A 66 -16.41 11.00 6.01
C ILE A 66 -15.25 10.01 6.01
N GLY A 67 -14.44 10.02 4.95
CA GLY A 67 -13.25 9.19 4.84
C GLY A 67 -12.21 9.55 5.90
N LEU A 68 -11.94 10.85 6.08
CA LEU A 68 -10.98 11.34 7.07
C LEU A 68 -11.31 10.85 8.50
N ILE A 69 -12.58 10.94 8.92
CA ILE A 69 -13.02 10.48 10.25
C ILE A 69 -12.84 8.96 10.37
N GLY A 70 -13.22 8.20 9.34
CA GLY A 70 -12.97 6.75 9.31
C GLY A 70 -11.48 6.40 9.43
N GLY A 71 -10.61 7.15 8.76
CA GLY A 71 -9.15 7.02 8.87
C GLY A 71 -8.61 7.34 10.26
N ILE A 72 -9.09 8.42 10.89
CA ILE A 72 -8.71 8.78 12.27
C ILE A 72 -9.13 7.69 13.25
N VAL A 73 -10.34 7.13 13.10
CA VAL A 73 -10.80 6.02 13.93
C VAL A 73 -9.94 4.78 13.71
N ALA A 74 -9.60 4.45 12.45
CA ALA A 74 -8.70 3.33 12.16
C ALA A 74 -7.33 3.49 12.83
N VAL A 75 -6.74 4.70 12.78
CA VAL A 75 -5.49 5.02 13.46
C VAL A 75 -5.62 4.92 14.97
N GLY A 76 -6.72 5.42 15.53
CA GLY A 76 -7.02 5.33 16.96
C GLY A 76 -7.08 3.88 17.45
N ILE A 77 -7.86 3.03 16.77
CA ILE A 77 -7.98 1.61 17.12
C ILE A 77 -6.65 0.87 16.93
N ALA A 78 -5.91 1.16 15.85
CA ALA A 78 -4.61 0.56 15.60
C ALA A 78 -3.55 0.96 16.65
N TYR A 79 -3.63 2.18 17.19
CA TYR A 79 -2.73 2.66 18.24
C TYR A 79 -2.84 1.82 19.53
N PHE A 80 -4.02 1.30 19.84
CA PHE A 80 -4.23 0.39 20.98
C PHE A 80 -3.70 -1.03 20.75
N ARG A 81 -2.94 -1.26 19.67
CA ARG A 81 -2.41 -2.58 19.27
C ARG A 81 -3.47 -3.68 19.16
N LEU A 82 -4.70 -3.29 18.84
CA LEU A 82 -5.77 -4.24 18.57
C LEU A 82 -5.49 -4.97 17.25
N HIS A 83 -5.89 -6.23 17.17
CA HIS A 83 -5.71 -7.04 15.98
C HIS A 83 -6.41 -6.38 14.78
N ILE A 84 -5.83 -6.51 13.58
CA ILE A 84 -6.37 -5.92 12.32
C ILE A 84 -7.84 -6.30 12.09
N LEU A 85 -8.22 -7.49 12.59
CA LEU A 85 -9.59 -8.01 12.59
C LEU A 85 -10.60 -7.09 13.30
N PHE A 86 -10.18 -6.25 14.24
CA PHE A 86 -11.04 -5.26 14.90
C PHE A 86 -10.94 -3.89 14.24
N VAL A 87 -9.76 -3.52 13.73
CA VAL A 87 -9.51 -2.23 13.06
C VAL A 87 -10.36 -2.08 11.80
N ILE A 88 -10.36 -3.10 10.93
CA ILE A 88 -11.09 -3.07 9.65
C ILE A 88 -12.60 -2.87 9.86
N PRO A 89 -13.32 -3.73 10.60
CA PRO A 89 -14.76 -3.54 10.79
C PRO A 89 -15.06 -2.26 11.57
N GLY A 90 -14.22 -1.84 12.51
CA GLY A 90 -14.38 -0.57 13.23
C GLY A 90 -14.39 0.63 12.27
N ALA A 91 -13.38 0.72 11.39
CA ALA A 91 -13.30 1.78 10.40
C ALA A 91 -14.47 1.75 9.39
N ILE A 92 -14.86 0.56 8.91
CA ILE A 92 -15.98 0.39 7.98
C ILE A 92 -17.29 0.84 8.65
N LEU A 93 -17.55 0.42 9.89
CA LEU A 93 -18.75 0.80 10.63
C LEU A 93 -18.82 2.31 10.85
N THR A 94 -17.70 2.96 11.19
CA THR A 94 -17.65 4.42 11.33
C THR A 94 -18.03 5.12 10.03
N VAL A 95 -17.46 4.71 8.90
CA VAL A 95 -17.77 5.29 7.59
C VAL A 95 -19.23 5.06 7.21
N LEU A 96 -19.77 3.86 7.45
CA LEU A 96 -21.17 3.53 7.14
C LEU A 96 -22.15 4.35 7.98
N LEU A 97 -21.89 4.51 9.28
CA LEU A 97 -22.73 5.32 10.16
C LEU A 97 -22.73 6.80 9.75
N LEU A 98 -21.55 7.36 9.44
CA LEU A 98 -21.42 8.73 8.95
C LEU A 98 -22.13 8.94 7.61
N LYS A 99 -21.98 7.99 6.68
CA LYS A 99 -22.62 8.03 5.37
C LYS A 99 -24.14 7.86 5.45
N ASN A 100 -24.66 7.11 6.41
CA ASN A 100 -26.11 6.93 6.55
C ASN A 100 -26.78 8.14 7.22
N PHE A 101 -26.02 8.98 7.93
CA PHE A 101 -26.53 10.15 8.64
C PHE A 101 -26.48 11.45 7.80
N LEU A 102 -25.73 11.45 6.70
CA LEU A 102 -25.51 12.57 5.77
C LEU A 102 -26.01 12.25 4.36
#